data_AF-A0A3B8M1D2-F1
#
_entry.id   AF-A0A3B8M1D2-F1
#
_cell.length_a   1.000
_cell.length_b   1.000
_cell.length_c   1.000
_cell.angle_alpha   90.00
_cell.angle_beta   90.00
_cell.angle_gamma   90.00
#
_symmetry.space_group_name_H-M   'P 1'
#
loop_
_entity.id
_entity.type
_entity.pdbx_description
1 polymer ?
#
loop_
_entity_poly.entity_id
_entity_poly.type
_entity_poly.pdbx_seq_one_letter_code
_entity_poly.pdbx_strand_id
1 'polypeptide(L)'
;MTALPLFPTSVVGSMPRPAWVRRLINDDENIEDADRVRWMDSAIRSVVALQEAAGLDVVTDGEWGRKSYIGVIAELADGFELSTSDDGRPWTVVTGTLEPKQPGHIAAEATRIKSLTDRAIKSTLPAPALLGERMWDPVASSSAYPTRESFVEACVPILRREVELLRDEGVSIVQIDDPHLCLFVDPDVRAGYDDPDRAADFAADMTNQVVDGIEGVRLAVHLCRRAGARVRGEHAHEGGYGPILGALNRLKVHHLTMEFTAPQAGDMAVFGEL
;
A
#
# COMPACT_ATOMS: atom_id res chain seq x y z
N MET A 1 8.41 15.42 -17.09
CA MET A 1 8.77 14.04 -16.72
C MET A 1 9.62 13.45 -17.83
N THR A 2 10.75 12.84 -17.47
CA THR A 2 11.58 12.07 -18.39
C THR A 2 10.75 10.90 -18.93
N ALA A 3 10.73 10.70 -20.24
CA ALA A 3 10.04 9.55 -20.83
C ALA A 3 10.70 8.26 -20.33
N LEU A 4 9.89 7.32 -19.83
CA LEU A 4 10.38 6.01 -19.41
C LEU A 4 10.84 5.20 -20.63
N PRO A 5 11.88 4.36 -20.50
CA PRO A 5 12.28 3.45 -21.57
C PRO A 5 11.21 2.40 -21.85
N LEU A 6 11.36 1.65 -22.95
CA LEU A 6 10.59 0.42 -23.16
C LEU A 6 10.96 -0.59 -22.07
N PHE A 7 9.94 -1.24 -21.49
CA PHE A 7 10.07 -2.19 -20.37
C PHE A 7 10.77 -1.57 -19.14
N PRO A 8 10.22 -0.48 -18.57
CA PRO A 8 10.85 0.18 -17.44
C PRO A 8 10.87 -0.75 -16.22
N THR A 9 11.96 -0.68 -15.48
CA THR A 9 12.21 -1.50 -14.30
C THR A 9 11.94 -0.73 -13.01
N SER A 10 11.31 -1.40 -12.05
CA SER A 10 11.00 -0.84 -10.73
C SER A 10 10.82 -1.97 -9.72
N VAL A 11 10.98 -1.64 -8.44
CA VAL A 11 10.50 -2.49 -7.34
C VAL A 11 9.03 -2.22 -7.05
N VAL A 12 8.35 -3.09 -6.32
CA VAL A 12 6.93 -2.89 -5.97
C VAL A 12 6.73 -1.64 -5.10
N GLY A 13 7.55 -1.46 -4.08
CA GLY A 13 7.38 -0.42 -3.06
C GLY A 13 8.46 -0.57 -1.99
N SER A 14 8.15 -1.38 -0.98
CA SER A 14 9.06 -1.68 0.13
C SER A 14 10.38 -2.37 -0.28
N MET A 15 11.44 -2.07 0.46
CA MET A 15 12.77 -2.69 0.36
C MET A 15 13.18 -3.29 1.71
N PRO A 16 13.95 -4.41 1.74
CA PRO A 16 14.44 -4.99 2.99
C PRO A 16 15.21 -3.98 3.84
N ARG A 17 14.78 -3.78 5.09
CA ARG A 17 15.40 -2.81 6.02
C ARG A 17 16.64 -3.42 6.71
N PRO A 18 17.82 -2.78 6.61
CA PRO A 18 18.96 -3.11 7.46
C PRO A 18 18.60 -3.09 8.95
N ALA A 19 19.32 -3.84 9.77
CA ALA A 19 19.05 -3.92 11.21
C ALA A 19 19.04 -2.55 11.90
N TRP A 20 19.94 -1.65 11.51
CA TRP A 20 20.02 -0.31 12.08
C TRP A 20 18.81 0.58 11.72
N VAL A 21 18.25 0.44 10.52
CA VAL A 21 17.01 1.14 10.13
C VAL A 21 15.81 0.61 10.91
N ARG A 22 15.76 -0.71 11.16
CA ARG A 22 14.70 -1.31 12.00
C ARG A 22 14.71 -0.74 13.41
N ARG A 23 15.88 -0.62 14.05
CA ARG A 23 16.01 0.00 15.38
C ARG A 23 15.57 1.46 15.39
N LEU A 24 15.88 2.20 14.31
CA LEU A 24 15.48 3.59 14.14
C LEU A 24 13.95 3.75 14.02
N ILE A 25 13.28 2.80 13.38
CA ILE A 25 11.83 2.80 13.18
C ILE A 25 11.07 2.31 14.41
N ASN A 26 11.61 1.33 15.15
CA ASN A 26 10.93 0.75 16.30
C ASN A 26 11.12 1.54 17.60
N ASP A 27 11.89 2.62 17.57
CA ASP A 27 12.26 3.40 18.75
C ASP A 27 12.97 2.54 19.82
N ASP A 28 13.72 1.51 19.37
CA ASP A 28 14.44 0.56 20.24
C ASP A 28 15.60 1.20 21.02
N GLU A 29 16.01 2.41 20.64
CA GLU A 29 17.13 3.16 21.21
C GLU A 29 16.69 4.60 21.51
N ASN A 30 17.19 5.14 22.64
CA ASN A 30 16.97 6.53 23.02
C ASN A 30 17.85 7.46 22.16
N ILE A 31 17.38 7.70 20.94
CA ILE A 31 18.00 8.56 19.92
C ILE A 31 17.25 9.88 19.92
N GLU A 32 17.99 10.99 20.07
CA GLU A 32 17.48 12.35 19.94
C GLU A 32 16.76 12.54 18.60
N ASP A 33 15.63 13.27 18.58
CA ASP A 33 14.80 13.41 17.37
C ASP A 33 15.58 13.97 16.17
N ALA A 34 16.48 14.92 16.42
CA ALA A 34 17.33 15.50 15.38
C ALA A 34 18.31 14.48 14.77
N ASP A 35 18.83 13.55 15.59
CA ASP A 35 19.66 12.45 15.12
C ASP A 35 18.83 11.44 14.35
N ARG A 36 17.62 11.14 14.83
CA ARG A 36 16.68 10.22 14.17
C ARG A 36 16.35 10.66 12.75
N VAL A 37 15.99 11.93 12.58
CA VAL A 37 15.72 12.52 11.26
C VAL A 37 16.95 12.42 10.35
N ARG A 38 18.12 12.84 10.82
CA ARG A 38 19.36 12.81 10.02
C ARG A 38 19.74 11.39 9.59
N TRP A 39 19.59 10.41 10.48
CA TRP A 39 19.92 9.02 10.19
C TRP A 39 18.91 8.40 9.22
N MET A 40 17.62 8.74 9.35
CA MET A 40 16.59 8.30 8.41
C MET A 40 16.85 8.87 7.01
N ASP A 41 17.19 10.16 6.91
CA ASP A 41 17.54 10.78 5.62
C ASP A 41 18.75 10.08 4.96
N SER A 42 19.75 9.71 5.76
CA SER A 42 20.91 8.93 5.29
C SER A 42 20.50 7.53 4.83
N ALA A 43 19.55 6.89 5.53
CA ALA A 43 19.01 5.58 5.17
C ALA A 43 18.30 5.64 3.82
N ILE A 44 17.42 6.63 3.63
CA ILE A 44 16.64 6.82 2.40
C ILE A 44 17.59 7.12 1.23
N ARG A 45 18.60 7.97 1.43
CA ARG A 45 19.65 8.18 0.42
C ARG A 45 20.35 6.88 0.02
N SER A 46 20.63 5.99 0.98
CA SER A 46 21.30 4.72 0.69
C SER A 46 20.44 3.76 -0.15
N VAL A 47 19.14 3.64 0.14
CA VAL A 47 18.24 2.73 -0.59
C VAL A 47 17.90 3.26 -1.98
N VAL A 48 17.84 4.58 -2.16
CA VAL A 48 17.71 5.21 -3.48
C VAL A 48 18.95 4.94 -4.32
N ALA A 49 20.15 5.21 -3.78
CA ALA A 49 21.41 4.96 -4.48
C ALA A 49 21.61 3.47 -4.85
N LEU A 50 21.15 2.56 -4.00
CA LEU A 50 21.16 1.12 -4.29
C LEU A 50 20.30 0.77 -5.51
N GLN A 51 19.10 1.33 -5.59
CA GLN A 51 18.19 1.13 -6.72
C GLN A 51 18.76 1.72 -8.01
N GLU A 52 19.37 2.90 -7.96
CA GLU A 52 20.05 3.53 -9.10
C GLU A 52 21.24 2.69 -9.58
N ALA A 53 22.07 2.20 -8.65
CA ALA A 53 23.21 1.34 -8.96
C ALA A 53 22.79 -0.01 -9.54
N ALA A 54 21.61 -0.52 -9.15
CA ALA A 54 20.99 -1.70 -9.74
C ALA A 54 20.39 -1.45 -11.14
N GLY A 55 20.37 -0.20 -11.60
CA GLY A 55 19.88 0.18 -12.92
C GLY A 55 18.37 0.38 -13.01
N LEU A 56 17.66 0.57 -11.88
CA LEU A 56 16.21 0.77 -11.91
C LEU A 56 15.83 2.12 -12.55
N ASP A 57 14.77 2.09 -13.36
CA ASP A 57 14.25 3.28 -14.06
C ASP A 57 13.33 4.10 -13.17
N VAL A 58 12.56 3.43 -12.32
CA VAL A 58 11.64 4.02 -11.36
C VAL A 58 11.99 3.54 -9.96
N VAL A 59 12.31 4.49 -9.08
CA VAL A 59 12.76 4.21 -7.70
C VAL A 59 11.71 4.58 -6.65
N THR A 60 11.83 3.99 -5.47
CA THR A 60 11.02 4.28 -4.28
C THR A 60 11.93 4.67 -3.12
N ASP A 61 11.36 5.13 -2.00
CA ASP A 61 12.10 5.34 -0.75
C ASP A 61 12.27 4.02 0.05
N GLY A 62 11.86 2.89 -0.55
CA GLY A 62 11.84 1.57 0.08
C GLY A 62 10.83 1.43 1.21
N GLU A 63 9.94 2.42 1.43
CA GLU A 63 9.06 2.53 2.60
C GLU A 63 9.82 2.38 3.93
N TRP A 64 11.08 2.83 3.96
CA TRP A 64 11.94 2.71 5.14
C TRP A 64 11.54 3.67 6.26
N GLY A 65 10.88 4.79 5.93
CA GLY A 65 10.35 5.76 6.91
C GLY A 65 9.08 5.29 7.63
N ARG A 66 8.41 4.25 7.14
CA ARG A 66 7.11 3.80 7.67
C ARG A 66 7.28 2.66 8.66
N LYS A 67 6.67 2.76 9.86
CA LYS A 67 6.53 1.61 10.77
C LYS A 67 5.79 0.45 10.09
N SER A 68 4.68 0.77 9.42
CA SER A 68 3.84 -0.18 8.69
C SER A 68 3.26 0.50 7.43
N TYR A 69 3.25 -0.20 6.30
CA TYR A 69 2.69 0.33 5.04
C TYR A 69 1.17 0.56 5.13
N ILE A 70 0.45 -0.31 5.86
CA ILE A 70 -0.97 -0.10 6.16
C ILE A 70 -1.17 0.88 7.31
N GLY A 71 -0.26 0.87 8.30
CA GLY A 71 -0.33 1.73 9.49
C GLY A 71 -0.20 3.22 9.18
N VAL A 72 0.24 3.58 7.98
CA VAL A 72 0.33 4.97 7.53
C VAL A 72 -0.99 5.72 7.64
N ILE A 73 -2.15 5.05 7.57
CA ILE A 73 -3.44 5.72 7.77
C ILE A 73 -3.56 6.40 9.14
N ALA A 74 -2.93 5.86 10.18
CA ALA A 74 -2.91 6.48 11.51
C ALA A 74 -1.97 7.70 11.59
N GLU A 75 -1.09 7.88 10.61
CA GLU A 75 -0.33 9.13 10.42
C GLU A 75 -1.16 10.18 9.67
N LEU A 76 -2.17 9.76 8.89
CA LEU A 76 -3.04 10.62 8.08
C LEU A 76 -4.30 11.08 8.82
N ALA A 77 -4.76 10.33 9.82
CA ALA A 77 -5.97 10.63 10.58
C ALA A 77 -5.88 10.14 12.03
N ASP A 78 -6.61 10.83 12.91
CA ASP A 78 -6.93 10.34 14.25
C ASP A 78 -8.10 9.32 14.19
N GLY A 79 -8.41 8.68 15.31
CA GLY A 79 -9.48 7.66 15.42
C GLY A 79 -8.97 6.23 15.58
N PHE A 80 -7.67 6.04 15.75
CA PHE A 80 -7.03 4.73 15.95
C PHE A 80 -6.42 4.58 17.34
N GLU A 81 -6.45 3.35 17.86
CA GLU A 81 -5.76 2.94 19.08
C GLU A 81 -4.85 1.74 18.81
N LEU A 82 -3.83 1.58 19.66
CA LEU A 82 -3.00 0.38 19.70
C LEU A 82 -3.68 -0.68 20.56
N SER A 83 -4.00 -1.80 19.92
CA SER A 83 -4.49 -3.03 20.52
C SER A 83 -3.45 -4.15 20.34
N THR A 84 -3.81 -5.36 20.74
CA THR A 84 -3.03 -6.58 20.54
C THR A 84 -3.88 -7.58 19.77
N SER A 85 -3.36 -8.11 18.66
CA SER A 85 -4.02 -9.18 17.91
C SER A 85 -3.99 -10.51 18.68
N ASP A 86 -4.79 -11.49 18.24
CA ASP A 86 -4.89 -12.81 18.86
C ASP A 86 -3.53 -13.55 18.97
N ASP A 87 -2.60 -13.25 18.08
CA ASP A 87 -1.24 -13.80 18.08
C ASP A 87 -0.22 -12.98 18.90
N GLY A 88 -0.70 -12.00 19.69
CA GLY A 88 0.10 -11.21 20.62
C GLY A 88 0.86 -10.04 20.00
N ARG A 89 0.59 -9.69 18.74
CA ARG A 89 1.30 -8.61 18.03
C ARG A 89 0.60 -7.27 18.22
N PRO A 90 1.34 -6.13 18.23
CA PRO A 90 0.72 -4.82 18.20
C PRO A 90 -0.18 -4.68 16.97
N TRP A 91 -1.40 -4.21 17.18
CA TRP A 91 -2.43 -4.08 16.16
C TRP A 91 -3.09 -2.70 16.23
N THR A 92 -3.05 -1.95 15.14
CA THR A 92 -3.76 -0.67 15.04
C THR A 92 -5.21 -0.94 14.68
N VAL A 93 -6.14 -0.51 15.54
CA VAL A 93 -7.58 -0.71 15.39
C VAL A 93 -8.31 0.64 15.38
N VAL A 94 -9.32 0.80 14.54
CA VAL A 94 -10.17 2.01 14.53
C VAL A 94 -11.16 1.93 15.69
N THR A 95 -11.15 2.93 16.57
CA THR A 95 -12.03 3.00 17.76
C THR A 95 -12.88 4.27 17.80
N GLY A 96 -12.54 5.26 16.97
CA GLY A 96 -13.25 6.53 16.85
C GLY A 96 -13.48 6.93 15.39
N THR A 97 -14.33 7.93 15.19
CA THR A 97 -14.52 8.55 13.88
C THR A 97 -13.20 9.12 13.36
N LEU A 98 -12.87 8.86 12.10
CA LEU A 98 -11.67 9.38 11.48
C LEU A 98 -11.73 10.91 11.37
N GLU A 99 -10.72 11.55 11.94
CA GLU A 99 -10.49 12.99 11.80
C GLU A 99 -9.17 13.19 11.04
N PRO A 100 -9.20 13.73 9.80
CA PRO A 100 -7.98 13.94 9.04
C PRO A 100 -6.99 14.86 9.77
N LYS A 101 -5.74 14.43 9.86
CA LYS A 101 -4.61 15.24 10.34
C LYS A 101 -4.19 16.22 9.24
N GLN A 102 -3.09 16.94 9.48
CA GLN A 102 -2.47 17.75 8.44
C GLN A 102 -2.09 16.84 7.25
N PRO A 103 -2.66 17.08 6.05
CA PRO A 103 -2.37 16.24 4.89
C PRO A 103 -0.95 16.50 4.37
N GLY A 104 -0.42 15.52 3.63
CA GLY A 104 0.89 15.57 3.00
C GLY A 104 1.96 14.73 3.70
N HIS A 105 1.59 13.81 4.58
CA HIS A 105 2.57 12.91 5.21
C HIS A 105 3.32 12.09 4.16
N ILE A 106 2.59 11.48 3.22
CA ILE A 106 3.18 10.65 2.16
C ILE A 106 3.78 11.55 1.06
N ALA A 107 3.17 12.71 0.82
CA ALA A 107 3.74 13.71 -0.09
C ALA A 107 5.12 14.22 0.39
N ALA A 108 5.33 14.37 1.69
CA ALA A 108 6.62 14.76 2.26
C ALA A 108 7.71 13.69 2.00
N GLU A 109 7.36 12.41 2.01
CA GLU A 109 8.26 11.32 1.58
C GLU A 109 8.67 11.51 0.11
N ALA A 110 7.71 11.86 -0.75
CA ALA A 110 7.97 12.16 -2.17
C ALA A 110 8.86 13.40 -2.36
N THR A 111 8.63 14.48 -1.61
CA THR A 111 9.50 15.68 -1.64
C THR A 111 10.93 15.32 -1.26
N ARG A 112 11.12 14.48 -0.23
CA ARG A 112 12.45 14.01 0.18
C ARG A 112 13.15 13.28 -0.95
N ILE A 113 12.54 12.25 -1.54
CA ILE A 113 13.19 11.46 -2.60
C ILE A 113 13.47 12.27 -3.87
N LYS A 114 12.61 13.23 -4.24
CA LYS A 114 12.86 14.17 -5.35
C LYS A 114 14.16 14.97 -5.19
N SER A 115 14.61 15.21 -3.96
CA SER A 115 15.88 15.90 -3.70
C SER A 115 17.12 15.00 -3.84
N LEU A 116 16.94 13.69 -4.04
CA LEU A 116 18.00 12.68 -4.01
C LEU A 116 18.32 12.08 -5.38
N THR A 117 17.42 12.18 -6.36
CA THR A 117 17.52 11.49 -7.65
C THR A 117 16.77 12.23 -8.76
N ASP A 118 17.25 12.06 -10.00
CA ASP A 118 16.57 12.47 -11.24
C ASP A 118 15.75 11.34 -11.89
N ARG A 119 15.73 10.15 -11.27
CA ARG A 119 14.94 9.00 -11.75
C ARG A 119 13.44 9.27 -11.54
N ALA A 120 12.62 8.53 -12.28
CA ALA A 120 11.20 8.52 -12.03
C ALA A 120 10.92 7.97 -10.62
N ILE A 121 9.93 8.53 -9.94
CA ILE A 121 9.60 8.18 -8.55
C ILE A 121 8.24 7.50 -8.51
N LYS A 122 8.16 6.39 -7.77
CA LYS A 122 6.91 5.74 -7.41
C LYS A 122 6.66 5.87 -5.91
N SER A 123 5.44 6.27 -5.55
CA SER A 123 4.97 6.29 -4.15
C SER A 123 3.77 5.35 -3.98
N THR A 124 3.68 4.71 -2.81
CA THR A 124 2.68 3.68 -2.49
C THR A 124 1.74 4.13 -1.37
N LEU A 125 0.47 3.75 -1.44
CA LEU A 125 -0.52 3.89 -0.37
C LEU A 125 -1.34 2.60 -0.25
N PRO A 126 -1.85 2.24 0.94
CA PRO A 126 -2.74 1.09 1.07
C PRO A 126 -4.10 1.33 0.43
N ALA A 127 -4.73 0.29 -0.11
CA ALA A 127 -6.11 0.34 -0.57
C ALA A 127 -7.11 0.50 0.59
N PRO A 128 -8.24 1.20 0.41
CA PRO A 128 -9.23 1.37 1.47
C PRO A 128 -9.76 0.04 2.02
N ALA A 129 -10.10 -0.91 1.14
CA ALA A 129 -10.66 -2.19 1.56
C ALA A 129 -9.67 -3.04 2.37
N LEU A 130 -8.37 -2.95 2.05
CA LEU A 130 -7.32 -3.54 2.87
C LEU A 130 -7.31 -2.98 4.30
N LEU A 131 -7.50 -1.67 4.47
CA LEU A 131 -7.56 -1.07 5.79
C LEU A 131 -8.75 -1.62 6.58
N GLY A 132 -9.90 -1.78 5.93
CA GLY A 132 -11.08 -2.46 6.50
C GLY A 132 -10.75 -3.84 7.06
N GLU A 133 -10.13 -4.70 6.26
CA GLU A 133 -9.71 -6.05 6.70
C GLU A 133 -8.70 -6.06 7.83
N ARG A 134 -7.91 -5.00 7.95
CA ARG A 134 -6.74 -4.97 8.82
C ARG A 134 -6.90 -4.14 10.06
N MET A 135 -7.95 -3.34 10.17
CA MET A 135 -8.05 -2.34 11.24
C MET A 135 -9.46 -2.20 11.82
N TRP A 136 -10.47 -2.87 11.26
CA TRP A 136 -11.82 -2.86 11.81
C TRP A 136 -12.08 -4.11 12.64
N ASP A 137 -12.62 -3.91 13.85
CA ASP A 137 -13.02 -4.95 14.77
C ASP A 137 -14.52 -4.82 15.11
N PRO A 138 -15.30 -5.90 15.07
CA PRO A 138 -16.74 -5.82 15.32
C PRO A 138 -17.12 -5.31 16.71
N VAL A 139 -16.25 -5.47 17.72
CA VAL A 139 -16.51 -5.01 19.09
C VAL A 139 -15.95 -3.61 19.30
N ALA A 140 -14.69 -3.37 18.95
CA ALA A 140 -14.02 -2.10 19.24
C ALA A 140 -14.42 -0.97 18.27
N SER A 141 -14.76 -1.30 17.02
CA SER A 141 -14.99 -0.31 15.97
C SER A 141 -16.47 0.02 15.75
N SER A 142 -17.40 -0.86 16.16
CA SER A 142 -18.83 -0.75 15.78
C SER A 142 -19.55 0.48 16.33
N SER A 143 -19.04 1.09 17.40
CA SER A 143 -19.57 2.35 17.95
C SER A 143 -19.30 3.55 17.02
N ALA A 144 -18.15 3.58 16.34
CA ALA A 144 -17.78 4.61 15.38
C ALA A 144 -18.24 4.26 13.94
N TYR A 145 -18.08 3.00 13.57
CA TYR A 145 -18.36 2.47 12.23
C TYR A 145 -19.15 1.16 12.34
N PRO A 146 -20.49 1.20 12.22
CA PRO A 146 -21.35 0.04 12.42
C PRO A 146 -20.99 -1.17 11.56
N THR A 147 -20.38 -0.94 10.40
CA THR A 147 -19.88 -1.99 9.51
C THR A 147 -18.45 -1.70 9.07
N ARG A 148 -17.70 -2.75 8.74
CA ARG A 148 -16.40 -2.64 8.07
C ARG A 148 -16.47 -1.78 6.81
N GLU A 149 -17.51 -1.95 6.00
CA GLU A 149 -17.73 -1.15 4.77
C GLU A 149 -17.83 0.35 5.09
N SER A 150 -18.54 0.75 6.15
CA SER A 150 -18.65 2.16 6.54
C SER A 150 -17.31 2.79 6.96
N PHE A 151 -16.41 2.00 7.54
CA PHE A 151 -15.04 2.45 7.82
C PHE A 151 -14.18 2.55 6.56
N VAL A 152 -14.31 1.57 5.65
CA VAL A 152 -13.61 1.59 4.36
C VAL A 152 -13.99 2.84 3.55
N GLU A 153 -15.29 3.15 3.46
CA GLU A 153 -15.79 4.36 2.80
C GLU A 153 -15.22 5.64 3.42
N ALA A 154 -15.09 5.69 4.76
CA ALA A 154 -14.50 6.83 5.45
C ALA A 154 -13.00 7.03 5.18
N CYS A 155 -12.27 5.97 4.81
CA CYS A 155 -10.85 6.06 4.44
C CYS A 155 -10.63 6.70 3.07
N VAL A 156 -11.60 6.58 2.15
CA VAL A 156 -11.51 7.04 0.76
C VAL A 156 -11.11 8.52 0.64
N PRO A 157 -11.79 9.50 1.27
CA PRO A 157 -11.44 10.92 1.13
C PRO A 157 -10.04 11.26 1.67
N ILE A 158 -9.58 10.56 2.72
CA ILE A 158 -8.25 10.76 3.31
C ILE A 158 -7.16 10.28 2.34
N LEU A 159 -7.29 9.06 1.84
CA LEU A 159 -6.33 8.48 0.89
C LEU A 159 -6.32 9.25 -0.43
N ARG A 160 -7.50 9.64 -0.93
CA ARG A 160 -7.63 10.49 -2.11
C ARG A 160 -6.83 11.78 -1.98
N ARG A 161 -6.89 12.43 -0.81
CA ARG A 161 -6.17 13.68 -0.59
C ARG A 161 -4.65 13.49 -0.69
N GLU A 162 -4.11 12.38 -0.21
CA GLU A 162 -2.69 12.08 -0.39
C GLU A 162 -2.32 11.78 -1.85
N VAL A 163 -3.19 11.12 -2.62
CA VAL A 163 -2.96 10.89 -4.07
C VAL A 163 -2.89 12.21 -4.83
N GLU A 164 -3.78 13.16 -4.53
CA GLU A 164 -3.75 14.50 -5.11
C GLU A 164 -2.45 15.24 -4.80
N LEU A 165 -2.00 15.19 -3.54
CA LEU A 165 -0.76 15.83 -3.12
C LEU A 165 0.47 15.18 -3.76
N LEU A 166 0.49 13.86 -3.90
CA LEU A 166 1.56 13.16 -4.61
C LEU A 166 1.63 13.53 -6.09
N ARG A 167 0.48 13.66 -6.75
CA ARG A 167 0.40 14.20 -8.11
C ARG A 167 0.98 15.61 -8.17
N ASP A 168 0.61 16.47 -7.23
CA ASP A 168 1.08 17.86 -7.19
C ASP A 168 2.59 17.96 -6.89
N GLU A 169 3.14 17.00 -6.13
CA GLU A 169 4.57 16.80 -5.97
C GLU A 169 5.24 16.27 -7.26
N GLY A 170 4.49 15.84 -8.27
CA GLY A 170 5.04 15.41 -9.56
C GLY A 170 5.74 14.06 -9.48
N VAL A 171 5.31 13.16 -8.58
CA VAL A 171 5.75 11.75 -8.66
C VAL A 171 5.32 11.16 -10.00
N SER A 172 6.08 10.19 -10.50
CA SER A 172 5.80 9.58 -11.81
C SER A 172 4.69 8.54 -11.71
N ILE A 173 4.63 7.80 -10.59
CA ILE A 173 3.64 6.75 -10.35
C ILE A 173 3.09 6.86 -8.92
N VAL A 174 1.76 6.82 -8.79
CA VAL A 174 1.09 6.58 -7.50
C VAL A 174 0.45 5.21 -7.55
N GLN A 175 0.86 4.32 -6.65
CA GLN A 175 0.41 2.93 -6.59
C GLN A 175 -0.45 2.70 -5.35
N ILE A 176 -1.63 2.12 -5.55
CA ILE A 176 -2.50 1.66 -4.48
C ILE A 176 -2.24 0.16 -4.26
N ASP A 177 -1.77 -0.19 -3.07
CA ASP A 177 -1.46 -1.57 -2.71
C ASP A 177 -2.72 -2.27 -2.20
N ASP A 178 -3.26 -3.18 -3.00
CA ASP A 178 -4.50 -3.92 -2.72
C ASP A 178 -4.28 -5.45 -2.68
N PRO A 179 -3.53 -5.97 -1.70
CA PRO A 179 -3.51 -7.39 -1.43
C PRO A 179 -4.91 -7.94 -1.14
N HIS A 180 -5.82 -7.19 -0.53
CA HIS A 180 -7.14 -7.72 -0.18
C HIS A 180 -7.93 -8.13 -1.42
N LEU A 181 -8.03 -7.26 -2.43
CA LEU A 181 -8.60 -7.61 -3.73
C LEU A 181 -7.89 -8.82 -4.36
N CYS A 182 -6.55 -8.84 -4.30
CA CYS A 182 -5.76 -9.96 -4.85
C CYS A 182 -6.07 -11.30 -4.17
N LEU A 183 -6.43 -11.33 -2.89
CA LEU A 183 -6.65 -12.59 -2.17
C LEU A 183 -7.93 -13.31 -2.61
N PHE A 184 -8.87 -12.64 -3.27
CA PHE A 184 -10.06 -13.30 -3.82
C PHE A 184 -9.76 -14.22 -5.02
N VAL A 185 -8.50 -14.38 -5.43
CA VAL A 185 -8.06 -15.48 -6.31
C VAL A 185 -8.07 -16.85 -5.61
N ASP A 186 -8.00 -16.84 -4.28
CA ASP A 186 -7.88 -18.02 -3.44
C ASP A 186 -9.27 -18.54 -3.03
N PRO A 187 -9.63 -19.80 -3.36
CA PRO A 187 -10.90 -20.40 -2.98
C PRO A 187 -11.18 -20.40 -1.47
N ASP A 188 -10.15 -20.56 -0.63
CA ASP A 188 -10.31 -20.61 0.83
C ASP A 188 -10.66 -19.22 1.38
N VAL A 189 -10.08 -18.17 0.79
CA VAL A 189 -10.45 -16.78 1.10
C VAL A 189 -11.89 -16.53 0.67
N ARG A 190 -12.26 -16.92 -0.56
CA ARG A 190 -13.61 -16.74 -1.09
C ARG A 190 -14.68 -17.45 -0.24
N ALA A 191 -14.38 -18.63 0.29
CA ALA A 191 -15.28 -19.40 1.16
C ALA A 191 -15.59 -18.69 2.49
N GLY A 192 -14.79 -17.70 2.89
CA GLY A 192 -15.03 -16.86 4.06
C GLY A 192 -16.03 -15.71 3.83
N TYR A 193 -16.55 -15.55 2.60
CA TYR A 193 -17.48 -14.49 2.23
C TYR A 193 -18.80 -15.07 1.74
N ASP A 194 -19.92 -14.46 2.14
CA ASP A 194 -21.25 -14.82 1.64
C ASP A 194 -21.36 -14.55 0.12
N ASP A 195 -20.77 -13.45 -0.33
CA ASP A 195 -20.68 -13.05 -1.73
C ASP A 195 -19.26 -12.50 -2.02
N PRO A 196 -18.31 -13.37 -2.39
CA PRO A 196 -16.93 -12.95 -2.65
C PRO A 196 -16.79 -12.05 -3.88
N ASP A 197 -17.69 -12.15 -4.86
CA ASP A 197 -17.65 -11.32 -6.07
C ASP A 197 -18.08 -9.89 -5.75
N ARG A 198 -19.17 -9.72 -4.96
CA ARG A 198 -19.55 -8.41 -4.42
C ARG A 198 -18.42 -7.81 -3.58
N ALA A 199 -17.74 -8.61 -2.75
CA ALA A 199 -16.66 -8.12 -1.91
C ALA A 199 -15.44 -7.65 -2.73
N ALA A 200 -15.06 -8.40 -3.77
CA ALA A 200 -14.02 -7.99 -4.72
C ALA A 200 -14.42 -6.73 -5.51
N ASP A 201 -15.66 -6.64 -5.96
CA ASP A 201 -16.21 -5.46 -6.63
C ASP A 201 -16.19 -4.22 -5.72
N PHE A 202 -16.57 -4.38 -4.45
CA PHE A 202 -16.49 -3.31 -3.46
C PHE A 202 -15.05 -2.81 -3.27
N ALA A 203 -14.07 -3.72 -3.18
CA ALA A 203 -12.66 -3.32 -3.08
C ALA A 203 -12.19 -2.51 -4.30
N ALA A 204 -12.56 -2.95 -5.51
CA ALA A 204 -12.26 -2.21 -6.73
C ALA A 204 -12.97 -0.84 -6.78
N ASP A 205 -14.22 -0.76 -6.35
CA ASP A 205 -15.00 0.48 -6.33
C ASP A 205 -14.42 1.51 -5.35
N MET A 206 -13.95 1.08 -4.18
CA MET A 206 -13.30 1.97 -3.21
C MET A 206 -11.98 2.51 -3.77
N THR A 207 -11.17 1.66 -4.40
CA THR A 207 -9.95 2.09 -5.09
C THR A 207 -10.27 3.06 -6.23
N ASN A 208 -11.33 2.82 -7.00
CA ASN A 208 -11.79 3.72 -8.04
C ASN A 208 -12.18 5.10 -7.50
N GLN A 209 -12.86 5.17 -6.36
CA GLN A 209 -13.22 6.45 -5.75
C GLN A 209 -11.99 7.24 -5.25
N VAL A 210 -10.97 6.54 -4.74
CA VAL A 210 -9.69 7.17 -4.36
C VAL A 210 -9.05 7.88 -5.55
N VAL A 211 -9.12 7.31 -6.75
CA VAL A 211 -8.41 7.83 -7.93
C VAL A 211 -9.28 8.58 -8.94
N ASP A 212 -10.60 8.64 -8.74
CA ASP A 212 -11.57 9.16 -9.71
C ASP A 212 -11.22 10.59 -10.18
N GLY A 213 -11.14 10.84 -11.49
CA GLY A 213 -10.83 12.17 -12.03
C GLY A 213 -9.42 12.71 -11.72
N ILE A 214 -8.52 11.91 -11.16
CA ILE A 214 -7.12 12.31 -10.95
C ILE A 214 -6.33 12.06 -12.23
N GLU A 215 -5.94 13.15 -12.89
CA GLU A 215 -5.13 13.14 -14.10
C GLU A 215 -3.70 13.65 -13.84
N GLY A 216 -2.80 13.55 -14.83
CA GLY A 216 -1.45 14.13 -14.74
C GLY A 216 -0.42 13.27 -13.97
N VAL A 217 -0.81 12.09 -13.51
CA VAL A 217 0.08 11.10 -12.88
C VAL A 217 -0.29 9.67 -13.30
N ARG A 218 0.68 8.76 -13.38
CA ARG A 218 0.39 7.35 -13.65
C ARG A 218 -0.13 6.68 -12.37
N LEU A 219 -1.43 6.46 -12.32
CA LEU A 219 -2.09 5.64 -11.30
C LEU A 219 -1.85 4.14 -11.55
N ALA A 220 -1.60 3.38 -10.48
CA ALA A 220 -1.40 1.94 -10.52
C ALA A 220 -2.09 1.23 -9.35
N VAL A 221 -2.40 -0.06 -9.51
CA VAL A 221 -2.78 -0.96 -8.39
C VAL A 221 -1.78 -2.10 -8.31
N HIS A 222 -1.33 -2.43 -7.10
CA HIS A 222 -0.53 -3.62 -6.86
C HIS A 222 -1.35 -4.73 -6.19
N LEU A 223 -1.30 -5.91 -6.80
CA LEU A 223 -2.01 -7.11 -6.37
C LEU A 223 -1.02 -8.12 -5.77
N CYS A 224 -0.85 -8.09 -4.45
CA CYS A 224 0.07 -8.96 -3.71
C CYS A 224 -0.64 -10.17 -3.08
N ARG A 225 -0.04 -11.35 -3.16
CA ARG A 225 -0.46 -12.53 -2.39
C ARG A 225 0.25 -12.59 -1.03
N ARG A 226 0.27 -11.46 -0.32
CA ARG A 226 0.91 -11.27 1.01
C ARG A 226 2.29 -11.91 1.13
N ALA A 227 3.25 -11.56 0.28
CA ALA A 227 4.59 -12.17 0.28
C ALA A 227 5.29 -12.17 1.67
N GLY A 228 5.12 -11.11 2.46
CA GLY A 228 5.65 -11.06 3.83
C GLY A 228 5.05 -12.07 4.80
N ALA A 229 3.79 -12.48 4.60
CA ALA A 229 3.15 -13.54 5.37
C ALA A 229 3.78 -14.91 5.05
N ARG A 230 4.05 -15.17 3.76
CA ARG A 230 4.74 -16.40 3.31
C ARG A 230 6.13 -16.54 3.92
N VAL A 231 6.90 -15.45 4.00
CA VAL A 231 8.24 -15.46 4.66
C VAL A 231 8.15 -15.80 6.15
N ARG A 232 7.01 -15.52 6.81
CA ARG A 232 6.76 -15.87 8.22
C ARG A 232 6.18 -17.28 8.40
N GLY A 233 6.01 -18.04 7.33
CA GLY A 233 5.39 -19.38 7.38
C GLY A 233 3.87 -19.35 7.54
N GLU A 234 3.22 -18.21 7.28
CA GLU A 234 1.75 -18.13 7.21
C GLU A 234 1.25 -18.78 5.91
N HIS A 235 -0.08 -18.97 5.81
CA HIS A 235 -0.74 -19.58 4.65
C HIS A 235 -0.33 -18.91 3.33
N ALA A 236 -0.01 -19.73 2.34
CA ALA A 236 0.39 -19.29 1.01
C ALA A 236 -0.84 -19.26 0.09
N HIS A 237 -1.36 -18.05 -0.14
CA HIS A 237 -2.49 -17.86 -1.02
C HIS A 237 -2.15 -18.22 -2.48
N GLU A 238 -3.04 -18.99 -3.11
CA GLU A 238 -2.85 -19.54 -4.46
C GLU A 238 -4.05 -19.26 -5.38
N GLY A 239 -3.84 -19.41 -6.68
CA GLY A 239 -4.89 -19.21 -7.69
C GLY A 239 -4.51 -18.18 -8.76
N GLY A 240 -4.98 -18.43 -9.98
CA GLY A 240 -4.89 -17.49 -11.10
C GLY A 240 -5.85 -16.31 -10.92
N TYR A 241 -5.63 -15.23 -11.66
CA TYR A 241 -6.41 -13.99 -11.53
C TYR A 241 -7.86 -14.07 -12.09
N GLY A 242 -8.22 -15.17 -12.74
CA GLY A 242 -9.54 -15.40 -13.35
C GLY A 242 -10.74 -15.02 -12.48
N PRO A 243 -10.82 -15.47 -11.21
CA PRO A 243 -11.95 -15.18 -10.32
C PRO A 243 -12.19 -13.69 -10.02
N ILE A 244 -11.21 -12.82 -10.26
CA ILE A 244 -11.32 -11.38 -9.99
C ILE A 244 -11.20 -10.52 -11.25
N LEU A 245 -11.15 -11.11 -12.45
CA LEU A 245 -11.04 -10.38 -13.72
C LEU A 245 -12.09 -9.28 -13.88
N GLY A 246 -13.33 -9.54 -13.47
CA GLY A 246 -14.41 -8.55 -13.50
C GLY A 246 -14.09 -7.30 -12.69
N ALA A 247 -13.57 -7.47 -11.47
CA ALA A 247 -13.15 -6.37 -10.62
C ALA A 247 -11.90 -5.66 -11.17
N LEU A 248 -10.92 -6.42 -11.70
CA LEU A 248 -9.71 -5.85 -12.31
C LEU A 248 -10.01 -4.97 -13.51
N ASN A 249 -10.90 -5.41 -14.41
CA ASN A 249 -11.30 -4.67 -15.62
C ASN A 249 -12.09 -3.38 -15.32
N ARG A 250 -12.57 -3.22 -14.08
CA ARG A 250 -13.25 -2.01 -13.61
C ARG A 250 -12.29 -1.00 -12.99
N LEU A 251 -11.04 -1.36 -12.69
CA LEU A 251 -10.09 -0.46 -12.05
C LEU A 251 -9.73 0.70 -12.99
N LYS A 252 -9.94 1.93 -12.51
CA LYS A 252 -9.65 3.19 -13.21
C LYS A 252 -8.19 3.60 -13.05
N VAL A 253 -7.26 2.68 -13.31
CA VAL A 253 -5.81 2.91 -13.25
C VAL A 253 -5.14 2.59 -14.57
N HIS A 254 -3.90 3.05 -14.73
CA HIS A 254 -3.14 2.87 -15.97
C HIS A 254 -2.25 1.63 -15.97
N HIS A 255 -2.10 0.97 -14.82
CA HIS A 255 -1.09 -0.05 -14.58
C HIS A 255 -1.51 -1.00 -13.46
N LEU A 256 -1.44 -2.30 -13.70
CA LEU A 256 -1.57 -3.34 -12.69
C LEU A 256 -0.20 -3.98 -12.42
N THR A 257 0.27 -3.94 -11.17
CA THR A 257 1.48 -4.63 -10.71
C THR A 257 1.07 -6.01 -10.16
N MET A 258 1.28 -7.05 -10.96
CA MET A 258 0.83 -8.43 -10.71
C MET A 258 1.99 -9.39 -10.39
N GLU A 259 1.74 -10.43 -9.58
CA GLU A 259 2.72 -11.46 -9.24
C GLU A 259 2.55 -12.70 -10.13
N PHE A 260 3.63 -13.15 -10.80
CA PHE A 260 3.65 -14.37 -11.63
C PHE A 260 4.89 -15.26 -11.40
N THR A 261 5.83 -14.85 -10.55
CA THR A 261 7.06 -15.61 -10.30
C THR A 261 6.84 -16.85 -9.44
N ALA A 262 5.81 -16.83 -8.59
CA ALA A 262 5.42 -17.97 -7.77
C ALA A 262 4.61 -18.96 -8.61
N PRO A 263 4.93 -20.28 -8.58
CA PRO A 263 4.16 -21.30 -9.31
C PRO A 263 2.66 -21.29 -9.02
N GLN A 264 2.28 -20.83 -7.83
CA GLN A 264 0.89 -20.75 -7.35
C GLN A 264 0.08 -19.59 -7.98
N ALA A 265 0.72 -18.67 -8.69
CA ALA A 265 0.08 -17.46 -9.20
C ALA A 265 -0.74 -17.67 -10.50
N GLY A 266 -0.73 -18.88 -11.04
CA GLY A 266 -1.31 -19.18 -12.36
C GLY A 266 -0.37 -18.79 -13.49
N ASP A 267 -0.90 -18.81 -14.71
CA ASP A 267 -0.16 -18.46 -15.92
C ASP A 267 -0.54 -17.06 -16.46
N MET A 268 0.23 -16.61 -17.45
CA MET A 268 0.07 -15.29 -18.08
C MET A 268 -1.06 -15.22 -19.11
N ALA A 269 -1.86 -16.28 -19.31
CA ALA A 269 -2.96 -16.26 -20.27
C ALA A 269 -4.04 -15.24 -19.90
N VAL A 270 -4.14 -14.89 -18.61
CA VAL A 270 -5.07 -13.88 -18.09
C VAL A 270 -4.91 -12.50 -18.74
N PHE A 271 -3.72 -12.18 -19.28
CA PHE A 271 -3.52 -10.92 -20.02
C PHE A 271 -4.33 -10.81 -21.30
N GLY A 272 -4.87 -11.92 -21.84
CA GLY A 272 -5.77 -11.89 -22.98
C GLY A 272 -7.19 -11.39 -22.64
N GLU A 273 -7.51 -11.28 -21.36
CA GLU A 273 -8.85 -10.93 -20.84
C GLU A 273 -8.85 -9.61 -20.03
N LEU A 274 -7.69 -8.97 -19.90
CA LEU A 274 -7.47 -7.67 -19.22
C LEU A 274 -7.50 -6.48 -20.19
#